data_AF-A0A1C5ALY9-F1
#
_entry.id   AF-A0A1C5ALY9-F1
#
_cell.length_a   1.000
_cell.length_b   1.000
_cell.length_c   1.000
_cell.angle_alpha   90.00
_cell.angle_beta   90.00
_cell.angle_gamma   90.00
#
_symmetry.space_group_name_H-M   'P 1'
#
loop_
_entity.id
_entity.type
_entity.pdbx_description
1 polymer ?
#
loop_
_entity_poly.entity_id
_entity_poly.type
_entity_poly.pdbx_seq_one_letter_code
_entity_poly.pdbx_strand_id
1 'polypeptide(L)'
;MVARADVFAGIGITATQHPEGSVVAADETGRTSVPGVWVAGNSTDLSAQVGAAAAGGARTAAHLNADLVAEDTDRAVARLTNAENLR
;
A
#
# COMPACT_ATOMS: atom_id res chain seq x y z
N MET A 1 -21.43 -4.16 2.02
CA MET A 1 -20.76 -2.85 2.23
C MET A 1 -19.88 -2.54 1.02
N VAL A 2 -19.58 -1.27 0.71
CA VAL A 2 -18.84 -0.90 -0.52
C VAL A 2 -17.67 0.00 -0.17
N ALA A 3 -16.44 -0.46 -0.41
CA ALA A 3 -15.25 0.39 -0.30
C ALA A 3 -15.31 1.51 -1.34
N ARG A 4 -14.98 2.73 -0.93
CA ARG A 4 -15.02 3.94 -1.78
C ARG A 4 -13.75 4.01 -2.64
N ALA A 5 -13.72 3.25 -3.74
CA ALA A 5 -12.54 3.13 -4.59
C ALA A 5 -12.61 3.96 -5.90
N ASP A 6 -13.80 4.40 -6.33
CA ASP A 6 -14.01 4.99 -7.66
C ASP A 6 -13.12 6.22 -7.96
N VAL A 7 -12.82 7.02 -6.93
CA VAL A 7 -11.94 8.19 -7.04
C VAL A 7 -10.50 7.83 -7.41
N PHE A 8 -10.11 6.56 -7.21
CA PHE A 8 -8.77 6.04 -7.52
C PHE A 8 -8.72 5.23 -8.83
N ALA A 9 -9.83 5.15 -9.58
CA ALA A 9 -9.88 4.43 -10.85
C ALA A 9 -8.84 4.98 -11.86
N GLY A 10 -8.59 6.30 -11.82
CA GLY A 10 -7.59 6.97 -12.67
C GLY A 10 -6.14 6.53 -12.43
N ILE A 11 -5.86 5.86 -11.30
CA ILE A 11 -4.54 5.29 -10.97
C ILE A 11 -4.55 3.76 -10.98
N GLY A 12 -5.59 3.13 -11.54
CA GLY A 12 -5.68 1.67 -11.68
C GLY A 12 -6.19 0.93 -10.44
N ILE A 13 -6.72 1.64 -9.44
CA ILE A 13 -7.34 1.02 -8.27
C ILE A 13 -8.85 0.92 -8.50
N THR A 14 -9.36 -0.32 -8.46
CA THR A 14 -10.79 -0.62 -8.56
C THR A 14 -11.19 -1.56 -7.44
N ALA A 15 -12.41 -1.39 -6.91
CA ALA A 15 -12.94 -2.34 -5.94
C ALA A 15 -13.21 -3.69 -6.62
N THR A 16 -12.74 -4.76 -6.00
CA THR A 16 -13.03 -6.15 -6.35
C THR A 16 -14.20 -6.68 -5.54
N GLN A 17 -15.00 -7.56 -6.14
CA GLN A 17 -16.16 -8.14 -5.49
C GLN A 17 -15.77 -9.09 -4.35
N HIS A 18 -16.45 -8.97 -3.22
CA HIS A 18 -16.31 -9.79 -2.01
C HIS A 18 -17.69 -10.33 -1.61
N PRO A 19 -17.82 -11.53 -0.99
CA PRO A 19 -19.11 -12.05 -0.58
C PRO A 19 -19.96 -11.08 0.27
N GLU A 20 -19.29 -10.25 1.08
CA GLU A 20 -19.94 -9.25 1.95
C GLU A 20 -20.02 -7.84 1.35
N GLY A 21 -19.59 -7.65 0.09
CA GLY A 21 -19.50 -6.33 -0.51
C GLY A 21 -18.46 -6.14 -1.61
N SER A 22 -17.76 -5.02 -1.60
CA SER A 22 -16.59 -4.79 -2.46
C SER A 22 -15.46 -4.14 -1.68
N VAL A 23 -14.24 -4.60 -1.92
CA VAL A 23 -12.99 -4.15 -1.26
C VAL A 23 -11.94 -3.82 -2.31
N VAL A 24 -10.93 -3.05 -1.96
CA VAL A 24 -9.72 -2.92 -2.77
C VAL A 24 -8.84 -4.14 -2.53
N ALA A 25 -8.50 -4.87 -3.59
CA ALA A 25 -7.60 -6.01 -3.49
C ALA A 25 -6.19 -5.57 -3.08
N ALA A 26 -5.66 -6.24 -2.06
CA ALA A 26 -4.30 -6.07 -1.59
C ALA A 26 -3.79 -7.37 -0.98
N ASP A 27 -2.48 -7.50 -0.86
CA ASP A 27 -1.90 -8.56 -0.03
C ASP A 27 -2.16 -8.30 1.46
N GLU A 28 -1.71 -9.22 2.31
CA GLU A 28 -1.89 -9.10 3.76
C GLU A 28 -1.29 -7.78 4.30
N THR A 29 -0.18 -7.31 3.75
CA THR A 29 0.48 -6.08 4.21
C THR A 29 -0.27 -4.80 3.81
N GLY A 30 -1.25 -4.92 2.92
CA GLY A 30 -2.00 -3.80 2.36
C GLY A 30 -1.40 -3.27 1.06
N ARG A 31 -0.46 -3.98 0.44
CA ARG A 31 0.13 -3.59 -0.85
C ARG A 31 -0.83 -3.96 -1.98
N THR A 32 -1.14 -2.99 -2.84
CA THR A 32 -1.98 -3.23 -4.02
C THR A 32 -1.15 -3.72 -5.19
N SER A 33 -1.80 -4.09 -6.30
CA SER A 33 -1.11 -4.41 -7.56
C SER A 33 -0.50 -3.17 -8.24
N VAL A 34 -0.90 -1.96 -7.85
CA VAL A 34 -0.35 -0.71 -8.37
C VAL A 34 0.88 -0.34 -7.53
N PRO A 35 2.09 -0.26 -8.13
CA PRO A 35 3.30 0.10 -7.39
C PRO A 35 3.16 1.43 -6.64
N GLY A 36 3.59 1.44 -5.37
CA GLY A 36 3.52 2.62 -4.52
C GLY A 36 2.13 2.93 -3.93
N VAL A 37 1.10 2.14 -4.25
CA VAL A 37 -0.25 2.33 -3.70
C VAL A 37 -0.58 1.27 -2.66
N TRP A 38 -1.03 1.73 -1.50
CA TRP A 38 -1.34 0.91 -0.33
C TRP A 38 -2.76 1.18 0.17
N VAL A 39 -3.36 0.18 0.81
CA VAL A 39 -4.72 0.25 1.36
C VAL A 39 -4.80 -0.42 2.72
N ALA A 40 -5.63 0.13 3.62
CA ALA A 40 -5.80 -0.37 4.97
C ALA A 40 -7.24 -0.20 5.47
N GLY A 41 -7.55 -0.83 6.60
CA GLY A 41 -8.85 -0.74 7.27
C GLY A 41 -9.99 -1.26 6.41
N ASN A 42 -11.17 -0.63 6.52
CA ASN A 42 -12.37 -1.12 5.85
C ASN A 42 -12.32 -1.10 4.32
N SER A 43 -11.34 -0.41 3.75
CA SER A 43 -11.12 -0.43 2.30
C SER A 43 -10.64 -1.81 1.82
N THR A 44 -10.02 -2.63 2.68
CA THR A 44 -9.55 -3.99 2.36
C THR A 44 -10.24 -5.08 3.22
N ASP A 45 -10.76 -4.72 4.40
CA ASP A 45 -11.51 -5.64 5.29
C ASP A 45 -12.82 -4.99 5.78
N LEU A 46 -13.94 -5.33 5.15
CA LEU A 46 -15.26 -4.77 5.47
C LEU A 46 -15.74 -5.11 6.90
N SER A 47 -15.18 -6.17 7.51
CA SER A 47 -15.59 -6.64 8.83
C SER A 47 -14.86 -5.91 9.97
N ALA A 48 -13.71 -5.28 9.66
CA ALA A 48 -12.85 -4.64 10.65
C ALA A 48 -13.60 -3.54 11.43
N GLN A 49 -13.73 -3.73 12.74
CA GLN A 49 -14.20 -2.66 13.61
C GLN A 49 -13.09 -1.61 13.83
N VAL A 50 -13.46 -0.43 14.33
CA VAL A 50 -12.57 0.74 14.44
C VAL A 50 -11.17 0.39 14.99
N GLY A 51 -11.10 -0.40 16.06
CA GLY A 51 -9.82 -0.82 16.65
C GLY A 51 -8.97 -1.70 15.72
N ALA A 52 -9.61 -2.69 15.06
CA ALA A 52 -8.93 -3.55 14.08
C ALA A 52 -8.53 -2.77 12.82
N ALA A 53 -9.38 -1.85 12.36
CA ALA A 53 -9.07 -0.98 11.22
C ALA A 53 -7.87 -0.07 11.51
N ALA A 54 -7.79 0.50 12.72
CA ALA A 54 -6.66 1.31 13.15
C ALA A 54 -5.37 0.47 13.26
N ALA A 55 -5.45 -0.72 13.86
CA ALA A 55 -4.31 -1.64 13.94
C ALA A 55 -3.81 -2.08 12.54
N GLY A 56 -4.75 -2.37 11.63
CA GLY A 56 -4.44 -2.65 10.23
C GLY A 56 -3.75 -1.47 9.55
N GLY A 57 -4.23 -0.25 9.78
CA GLY A 57 -3.58 0.98 9.32
C GLY A 57 -2.14 1.11 9.80
N ALA A 58 -1.89 0.88 11.09
CA ALA A 58 -0.54 0.93 11.65
C ALA A 58 0.39 -0.14 11.04
N ARG A 59 -0.13 -1.37 10.82
CA ARG A 59 0.63 -2.44 10.17
C ARG A 59 0.99 -2.09 8.74
N THR A 60 0.02 -1.64 7.94
CA THR A 60 0.25 -1.22 6.56
C THR A 60 1.24 -0.07 6.46
N ALA A 61 1.15 0.92 7.36
CA ALA A 61 2.09 2.04 7.41
C ALA A 61 3.52 1.58 7.74
N ALA A 62 3.69 0.60 8.63
CA ALA A 62 5.01 0.04 8.95
C ALA A 62 5.64 -0.63 7.72
N HIS A 63 4.87 -1.41 6.95
CA HIS A 63 5.35 -2.04 5.72
C HIS A 63 5.65 -1.03 4.62
N LEU A 64 4.77 -0.03 4.42
CA LEU A 64 5.01 1.07 3.49
C LEU A 64 6.31 1.80 3.83
N ASN A 65 6.51 2.14 5.10
CA ASN A 65 7.74 2.83 5.52
C ASN A 65 8.98 1.97 5.28
N ALA A 66 8.91 0.66 5.53
CA ALA A 66 10.03 -0.25 5.24
C ALA A 66 10.36 -0.30 3.73
N ASP A 67 9.35 -0.31 2.87
CA ASP A 67 9.51 -0.27 1.40
C ASP A 67 10.19 1.04 0.96
N LEU A 68 9.77 2.19 1.51
CA LEU A 68 10.39 3.49 1.23
C LEU A 68 11.84 3.57 1.72
N VAL A 69 12.14 3.03 2.92
CA VAL A 69 13.51 3.01 3.46
C VAL A 69 14.43 2.16 2.59
N ALA A 70 13.94 1.03 2.07
CA ALA A 70 14.70 0.20 1.14
C ALA A 70 14.97 0.97 -0.17
N GLU A 71 13.95 1.61 -0.74
CA GLU A 71 14.09 2.43 -1.94
C GLU A 71 15.09 3.58 -1.77
N ASP A 72 15.02 4.31 -0.65
CA ASP A 72 15.96 5.39 -0.34
C ASP A 72 17.39 4.89 -0.18
N THR A 73 17.56 3.70 0.41
CA THR A 73 18.85 3.04 0.56
C THR A 73 19.45 2.70 -0.80
N ASP A 74 18.67 2.08 -1.69
CA ASP A 74 19.09 1.74 -3.05
C ASP A 74 19.51 3.00 -3.83
N ARG A 75 18.71 4.07 -3.73
CA ARG A 75 19.02 5.37 -4.34
C ARG A 75 20.30 5.98 -3.79
N ALA A 76 20.59 5.83 -2.49
CA ALA A 76 21.80 6.34 -1.86
C ALA A 76 23.05 5.57 -2.33
N VAL A 77 22.97 4.24 -2.38
CA VAL A 77 24.06 3.39 -2.89
C VAL A 77 24.37 3.71 -4.35
N ALA A 78 23.35 3.80 -5.20
CA ALA A 78 23.54 4.14 -6.61
C ALA A 78 24.23 5.50 -6.81
N ARG A 79 23.87 6.52 -6.01
CA ARG A 79 24.53 7.83 -6.03
C ARG A 79 26.00 7.74 -5.64
N LEU A 80 26.34 6.93 -4.62
CA LEU A 80 27.72 6.72 -4.17
C LEU A 80 28.55 6.06 -5.28
N THR A 81 28.07 4.95 -5.85
CA THR A 81 28.75 4.24 -6.93
C THR A 81 28.98 5.13 -8.15
N ASN A 82 27.98 5.95 -8.52
CA ASN A 82 28.14 6.88 -9.64
C ASN A 82 29.19 7.96 -9.36
N ALA A 83 29.29 8.44 -8.11
CA ALA A 83 30.31 9.42 -7.73
C ALA A 83 31.73 8.84 -7.73
N GLU A 84 31.88 7.55 -7.39
CA GLU A 84 33.17 6.84 -7.48
C GLU A 84 33.61 6.62 -8.93
N ASN A 85 32.68 6.27 -9.82
CA ASN A 85 32.98 6.07 -11.25
C ASN A 85 33.37 7.35 -12.01
N LEU A 86 33.07 8.53 -11.45
CA LEU A 86 33.40 9.84 -12.03
C LEU A 86 34.72 10.42 -11.51
N ARG A 87 35.38 9.76 -10.56
CA ARG A 87 36.70 10.14 -10.02
C ARG A 87 37.82 9.40 -10.75
#